data_AF-A0A1S5Y2N2-F1
#
_entry.id   AF-A0A1S5Y2N2-F1
#
_cell.length_a   1.000
_cell.length_b   1.000
_cell.length_c   1.000
_cell.angle_alpha   90.00
_cell.angle_beta   90.00
_cell.angle_gamma   90.00
#
_symmetry.space_group_name_H-M   'P 1'
#
loop_
_entity.id
_entity.type
_entity.pdbx_description
1 polymer ?
#
loop_
_entity_poly.entity_id
_entity_poly.type
_entity_poly.pdbx_seq_one_letter_code
_entity_poly.pdbx_strand_id
1 'polypeptide(L)'
;MTDATIGELQFLRKLQRLLAEGDFVATYKFALLNALADLSLEHAPAPDGSLRVSVNAIAEKFIEYYWPQARPYRAVDGNAHVLFQSAGKQAAVINAVAAMQAAFPTLPAARTAGFRWHRLVTRVAGTIATMPLWKLQTVAGERDEFLYREAEFANESIRLLPGVPAAFRSLYRLVLDAVRGAWVRQIVGISANRPLLRDADLASFLFGTERGNLDLFRNVLRDHQDGRCLYCRKELRGAAGCVDHFIAWSRYPVDLGHNLVLADDTCNAKKRDFL
;
A
#
# COMPACT_ATOMS: atom_id res chain seq x y z
N MET A 1 -17.84 -27.28 9.86
CA MET A 1 -18.10 -26.11 10.72
C MET A 1 -17.97 -24.89 9.84
N THR A 2 -19.06 -24.16 9.62
CA THR A 2 -19.02 -22.86 8.92
C THR A 2 -18.23 -21.90 9.79
N ASP A 3 -17.15 -21.34 9.24
CA ASP A 3 -16.35 -20.32 9.93
C ASP A 3 -17.26 -19.14 10.31
N ALA A 4 -17.21 -18.72 11.57
CA ALA A 4 -17.93 -17.52 11.99
C ALA A 4 -17.34 -16.32 11.24
N THR A 5 -18.16 -15.69 10.40
CA THR A 5 -17.78 -14.49 9.64
C THR A 5 -17.60 -13.32 10.60
N ILE A 6 -16.44 -12.65 10.55
CA ILE A 6 -16.20 -11.49 11.41
C ILE A 6 -17.02 -10.29 10.92
N GLY A 7 -17.73 -9.62 11.83
CA GLY A 7 -18.44 -8.38 11.54
C GLY A 7 -17.52 -7.15 11.59
N GLU A 8 -17.90 -6.07 10.89
CA GLU A 8 -17.11 -4.84 10.75
C GLU A 8 -16.70 -4.22 12.10
N LEU A 9 -17.63 -4.16 13.06
CA LEU A 9 -17.35 -3.61 14.39
C LEU A 9 -16.35 -4.45 15.17
N GLN A 10 -16.44 -5.78 15.06
CA GLN A 10 -15.49 -6.68 15.71
C GLN A 10 -14.11 -6.59 15.06
N PHE A 11 -14.07 -6.52 13.72
CA PHE A 11 -12.86 -6.28 12.95
C PHE A 11 -12.17 -4.98 13.37
N LEU A 12 -12.91 -3.88 13.43
CA LEU A 12 -12.38 -2.56 13.80
C LEU A 12 -11.80 -2.57 15.22
N ARG A 13 -12.51 -3.16 16.19
CA ARG A 13 -12.02 -3.30 17.57
C ARG A 13 -10.72 -4.09 17.66
N LYS A 14 -10.64 -5.21 16.93
CA LYS A 14 -9.41 -6.03 16.88
C LYS A 14 -8.26 -5.31 16.21
N LEU A 15 -8.52 -4.57 15.13
CA LEU A 15 -7.52 -3.74 14.46
C LEU A 15 -7.00 -2.61 15.37
N GLN A 16 -7.90 -1.94 16.09
CA GLN A 16 -7.52 -0.90 17.05
C GLN A 16 -6.65 -1.46 18.17
N ARG A 17 -7.03 -2.62 18.75
CA ARG A 17 -6.20 -3.33 19.74
C ARG A 17 -4.83 -3.67 19.16
N LEU A 18 -4.77 -4.23 17.96
CA LEU A 18 -3.53 -4.57 17.27
C LEU A 18 -2.62 -3.34 17.08
N LEU A 19 -3.16 -2.19 16.67
CA LEU A 19 -2.39 -0.96 16.46
C LEU A 19 -1.97 -0.28 17.76
N ALA A 20 -2.74 -0.43 18.85
CA ALA A 20 -2.48 0.22 20.13
C ALA A 20 -1.54 -0.60 21.03
N GLU A 21 -1.71 -1.92 21.07
CA GLU A 21 -1.05 -2.84 22.00
C GLU A 21 -0.01 -3.74 21.31
N GLY A 22 0.09 -3.70 19.97
CA GLY A 22 1.06 -4.49 19.24
C GLY A 22 2.49 -4.01 19.48
N ASP A 23 3.45 -4.95 19.56
CA ASP A 23 4.87 -4.58 19.58
C ASP A 23 5.34 -4.22 18.16
N PHE A 24 5.52 -2.92 17.89
CA PHE A 24 6.05 -2.40 16.63
C PHE A 24 7.50 -1.95 16.78
N VAL A 25 8.43 -2.80 16.33
CA VAL A 25 9.87 -2.46 16.27
C VAL A 25 10.31 -1.93 14.89
N ALA A 26 9.47 -2.16 13.88
CA ALA A 26 9.68 -1.79 12.49
C ALA A 26 8.33 -1.50 11.81
N THR A 27 8.38 -0.84 10.66
CA THR A 27 7.19 -0.40 9.93
C THR A 27 6.51 -1.50 9.09
N TYR A 28 7.09 -2.70 9.05
CA TYR A 28 6.57 -3.80 8.24
C TYR A 28 5.15 -4.23 8.62
N LYS A 29 4.77 -4.21 9.89
CA LYS A 29 3.39 -4.57 10.29
C LYS A 29 2.37 -3.58 9.69
N PHE A 30 2.69 -2.29 9.61
CA PHE A 30 1.84 -1.29 8.96
C PHE A 30 1.76 -1.53 7.45
N ALA A 31 2.90 -1.79 6.81
CA ALA A 31 2.92 -2.14 5.39
C ALA A 31 2.10 -3.41 5.09
N LEU A 32 2.11 -4.40 5.99
CA LEU A 32 1.30 -5.61 5.86
C LEU A 32 -0.19 -5.31 5.96
N LEU A 33 -0.65 -4.60 6.99
CA LEU A 33 -2.06 -4.19 7.10
C LEU A 33 -2.51 -3.38 5.87
N ASN A 34 -1.68 -2.46 5.41
CA ASN A 34 -1.95 -1.66 4.23
C ASN A 34 -2.05 -2.53 2.97
N ALA A 35 -1.13 -3.48 2.77
CA ALA A 35 -1.18 -4.43 1.65
C ALA A 35 -2.43 -5.30 1.70
N LEU A 36 -2.86 -5.79 2.86
CA LEU A 36 -4.08 -6.59 2.99
C LEU A 36 -5.34 -5.78 2.68
N ALA A 37 -5.37 -4.50 3.07
CA ALA A 37 -6.46 -3.59 2.74
C ALA A 37 -6.55 -3.35 1.22
N ASP A 38 -5.43 -3.01 0.58
CA ASP A 38 -5.35 -2.79 -0.87
C ASP A 38 -5.73 -4.05 -1.65
N LEU A 39 -5.15 -5.20 -1.30
CA LEU A 39 -5.44 -6.47 -1.98
C LEU A 39 -6.89 -6.93 -1.76
N SER A 40 -7.51 -6.55 -0.64
CA SER A 40 -8.94 -6.78 -0.41
C SER A 40 -9.80 -5.94 -1.35
N LEU A 41 -9.39 -4.73 -1.73
CA LEU A 41 -10.08 -3.92 -2.75
C LEU A 41 -9.85 -4.45 -4.16
N GLU A 42 -8.62 -4.87 -4.47
CA GLU A 42 -8.19 -5.22 -5.82
C GLU A 42 -8.67 -6.60 -6.29
N HIS A 43 -8.98 -7.52 -5.37
CA HIS A 43 -9.36 -8.89 -5.70
C HIS A 43 -10.73 -9.26 -5.16
N ALA A 44 -11.59 -9.87 -5.99
CA ALA A 44 -12.87 -10.42 -5.55
C ALA A 44 -12.67 -11.59 -4.55
N PRO A 45 -13.47 -11.68 -3.47
CA PRO A 45 -13.41 -12.79 -2.54
C PRO A 45 -14.05 -14.03 -3.18
N ALA A 46 -13.75 -15.20 -2.61
CA ALA A 46 -14.44 -16.44 -2.92
C ALA A 46 -15.92 -16.38 -2.45
N PRO A 47 -16.78 -17.31 -2.91
CA PRO A 47 -18.19 -17.33 -2.51
C PRO A 47 -18.45 -17.45 -1.00
N ASP A 48 -17.48 -17.98 -0.25
CA ASP A 48 -17.52 -18.08 1.20
C ASP A 48 -17.10 -16.78 1.93
N GLY A 49 -16.81 -15.71 1.17
CA GLY A 49 -16.36 -14.42 1.70
C GLY A 49 -14.88 -14.36 2.08
N SER A 50 -14.11 -15.43 1.88
CA SER A 50 -12.67 -15.46 2.12
C SER A 50 -11.88 -14.92 0.92
N LEU A 51 -10.60 -14.58 1.12
CA LEU A 51 -9.72 -14.14 0.03
C LEU A 51 -8.34 -14.79 0.15
N ARG A 52 -7.92 -15.50 -0.89
CA ARG A 52 -6.56 -16.05 -0.99
C ARG A 52 -5.61 -14.97 -1.48
N VAL A 53 -4.53 -14.73 -0.75
CA VAL A 53 -3.54 -13.71 -1.07
C VAL A 53 -2.14 -14.33 -1.03
N SER A 54 -1.40 -14.23 -2.14
CA SER A 54 -0.02 -14.72 -2.19
C SER A 54 0.93 -13.76 -1.48
N VAL A 55 1.97 -14.30 -0.83
CA VAL A 55 3.01 -13.49 -0.19
C VAL A 55 3.78 -12.66 -1.23
N ASN A 56 3.86 -13.13 -2.49
CA ASN A 56 4.41 -12.37 -3.60
C ASN A 56 3.58 -11.12 -3.92
N ALA A 57 2.24 -11.20 -3.92
CA ALA A 57 1.39 -10.02 -4.10
C ALA A 57 1.57 -9.01 -2.96
N ILE A 58 1.69 -9.48 -1.72
CA ILE A 58 2.00 -8.63 -0.56
C ILE A 58 3.39 -7.99 -0.71
N ALA A 59 4.37 -8.74 -1.22
CA ALA A 59 5.72 -8.25 -1.45
C ALA A 59 5.78 -7.16 -2.51
N GLU A 60 4.99 -7.26 -3.58
CA GLU A 60 4.86 -6.18 -4.57
C GLU A 60 4.31 -4.91 -3.95
N LYS A 61 3.27 -5.00 -3.10
CA LYS A 61 2.76 -3.86 -2.33
C LYS A 61 3.81 -3.25 -1.41
N PHE A 62 4.60 -4.08 -0.72
CA PHE A 62 5.73 -3.58 0.07
C PHE A 62 6.71 -2.78 -0.79
N ILE A 63 7.08 -3.32 -1.96
CA ILE A 63 8.01 -2.64 -2.86
C ILE A 63 7.41 -1.31 -3.32
N GLU A 64 6.12 -1.26 -3.67
CA GLU A 64 5.42 -0.01 -4.03
C GLU A 64 5.51 1.03 -2.91
N TYR A 65 5.15 0.68 -1.68
CA TYR A 65 5.14 1.61 -0.54
C TYR A 65 6.54 2.09 -0.17
N TYR A 66 7.52 1.17 -0.18
CA TYR A 66 8.88 1.48 0.23
C TYR A 66 9.72 2.10 -0.92
N TRP A 67 9.25 2.06 -2.17
CA TRP A 67 9.95 2.69 -3.29
C TRP A 67 10.26 4.17 -3.04
N PRO A 68 9.28 5.06 -2.79
CA PRO A 68 9.59 6.45 -2.48
C PRO A 68 10.41 6.58 -1.18
N GLN A 69 10.15 5.73 -0.19
CA GLN A 69 10.77 5.81 1.14
C GLN A 69 12.24 5.34 1.18
N ALA A 70 12.72 4.63 0.17
CA ALA A 70 14.11 4.23 0.03
C ALA A 70 15.02 5.37 -0.50
N ARG A 71 14.42 6.49 -0.91
CA ARG A 71 15.15 7.68 -1.33
C ARG A 71 15.58 8.53 -0.12
N PRO A 72 16.61 9.37 -0.27
CA PRO A 72 16.95 10.30 0.80
C PRO A 72 15.79 11.23 1.13
N TYR A 73 15.47 11.33 2.42
CA TYR A 73 14.45 12.23 2.94
C TYR A 73 14.98 13.65 3.07
N ARG A 74 16.22 13.79 3.57
CA ARG A 74 16.85 15.09 3.81
C ARG A 74 18.36 14.98 3.75
N ALA A 75 19.02 16.07 3.35
CA ALA A 75 20.45 16.23 3.54
C ALA A 75 20.77 16.99 4.85
N VAL A 76 21.70 16.46 5.65
CA VAL A 76 22.25 17.11 6.85
C VAL A 76 23.76 17.14 6.69
N ASP A 77 24.39 18.30 6.88
CA ASP A 77 25.83 18.51 6.71
C ASP A 77 26.37 18.01 5.35
N GLY A 78 25.59 18.22 4.29
CA GLY A 78 25.93 17.79 2.93
C GLY A 78 25.69 16.30 2.63
N ASN A 79 25.27 15.50 3.61
CA ASN A 79 25.01 14.07 3.45
C ASN A 79 23.51 13.77 3.36
N ALA A 80 23.11 13.07 2.31
CA ALA A 80 21.71 12.68 2.10
C ALA A 80 21.36 11.44 2.95
N HIS A 81 20.30 11.53 3.75
CA HIS A 81 19.89 10.47 4.69
C HIS A 81 18.54 9.87 4.32
N VAL A 82 18.48 8.54 4.30
CA VAL A 82 17.23 7.76 4.18
C VAL A 82 16.65 7.55 5.58
N LEU A 83 15.34 7.70 5.75
CA LEU A 83 14.67 7.45 7.02
C LEU A 83 14.82 5.97 7.42
N PHE A 84 15.15 5.73 8.69
CA PHE A 84 15.13 4.39 9.26
C PHE A 84 13.69 3.93 9.42
N GLN A 85 13.43 2.70 8.95
CA GLN A 85 12.13 2.03 9.05
C GLN A 85 12.08 1.01 10.20
N SER A 86 13.14 0.92 11.01
CA SER A 86 13.27 0.04 12.17
C SER A 86 14.15 0.63 13.25
N ALA A 87 13.88 0.28 14.52
CA ALA A 87 14.72 0.63 15.66
C ALA A 87 16.03 -0.20 15.62
N GLY A 88 17.11 0.38 15.08
CA GLY A 88 18.41 -0.26 14.96
C GLY A 88 19.01 -0.11 13.57
N LYS A 89 19.24 -1.23 12.89
CA LYS A 89 19.75 -1.22 11.50
C LYS A 89 18.65 -0.81 10.54
N GLN A 90 19.03 -0.33 9.36
CA GLN A 90 18.07 -0.04 8.29
C GLN A 90 17.33 -1.31 7.88
N ALA A 91 16.05 -1.18 7.57
CA ALA A 91 15.17 -2.27 7.20
C ALA A 91 15.67 -2.97 5.92
N ALA A 92 15.66 -4.30 5.94
CA ALA A 92 16.15 -5.12 4.83
C ALA A 92 15.44 -4.84 3.50
N VAL A 93 14.14 -4.54 3.52
CA VAL A 93 13.34 -4.18 2.34
C VAL A 93 13.78 -2.83 1.80
N ILE A 94 14.03 -1.82 2.64
CA ILE A 94 14.59 -0.53 2.19
C ILE A 94 15.92 -0.73 1.49
N ASN A 95 16.83 -1.53 2.05
CA ASN A 95 18.13 -1.80 1.43
C ASN A 95 17.98 -2.53 0.08
N ALA A 96 17.05 -3.49 -0.02
CA ALA A 96 16.79 -4.21 -1.26
C ALA A 96 16.17 -3.30 -2.34
N VAL A 97 15.24 -2.43 -1.96
CA VAL A 97 14.61 -1.45 -2.85
C VAL A 97 15.64 -0.40 -3.30
N ALA A 98 16.46 0.13 -2.40
CA ALA A 98 17.52 1.09 -2.74
C ALA A 98 18.54 0.49 -3.73
N ALA A 99 18.92 -0.78 -3.56
CA ALA A 99 19.80 -1.47 -4.49
C ALA A 99 19.16 -1.63 -5.88
N MET A 100 17.84 -1.88 -5.94
CA MET A 100 17.10 -1.91 -7.21
C MET A 100 17.04 -0.51 -7.85
N GLN A 101 16.80 0.52 -7.06
CA GLN A 101 16.72 1.92 -7.52
C GLN A 101 18.02 2.41 -8.16
N ALA A 102 19.17 1.96 -7.65
CA ALA A 102 20.47 2.29 -8.24
C ALA A 102 20.61 1.79 -9.68
N ALA A 103 19.95 0.69 -10.04
CA ALA A 103 19.93 0.16 -11.41
C ALA A 103 18.73 0.66 -12.23
N PHE A 104 17.60 0.95 -11.59
CA PHE A 104 16.36 1.38 -12.22
C PHE A 104 15.74 2.55 -11.43
N PRO A 105 15.91 3.80 -11.88
CA PRO A 105 15.51 4.97 -11.08
C PRO A 105 14.01 5.08 -10.77
N THR A 106 13.16 4.42 -11.57
CA THR A 106 11.70 4.45 -11.44
C THR A 106 11.12 3.05 -11.25
N LEU A 107 10.01 2.97 -10.49
CA LEU A 107 9.33 1.71 -10.23
C LEU A 107 8.81 1.03 -11.51
N PRO A 108 8.22 1.75 -12.50
CA PRO A 108 7.83 1.13 -13.76
C PRO A 108 8.99 0.47 -14.51
N ALA A 109 10.16 1.13 -14.57
CA ALA A 109 11.35 0.55 -15.20
C ALA A 109 11.87 -0.68 -14.44
N ALA A 110 11.78 -0.68 -13.12
CA ALA A 110 12.16 -1.83 -12.31
C ALA A 110 11.22 -3.03 -12.51
N ARG A 111 9.91 -2.80 -12.69
CA ARG A 111 8.91 -3.87 -12.95
C ARG A 111 9.18 -4.60 -14.27
N THR A 112 9.69 -3.91 -15.27
CA THR A 112 10.04 -4.51 -16.57
C THR A 112 11.37 -5.25 -16.56
N ALA A 113 12.11 -5.26 -15.45
CA ALA A 113 13.46 -5.85 -15.35
C ALA A 113 13.50 -7.39 -15.24
N GLY A 114 12.41 -8.08 -15.62
CA GLY A 114 12.30 -9.53 -15.69
C GLY A 114 12.83 -10.25 -14.45
N PHE A 115 13.90 -11.03 -14.61
CA PHE A 115 14.52 -11.80 -13.53
C PHE A 115 14.93 -10.95 -12.32
N ARG A 116 15.41 -9.71 -12.52
CA ARG A 116 15.80 -8.84 -11.41
C ARG A 116 14.59 -8.43 -10.57
N TRP A 117 13.46 -8.14 -11.21
CA TRP A 117 12.20 -7.84 -10.50
C TRP A 117 11.75 -9.05 -9.70
N HIS A 118 11.67 -10.22 -10.32
CA HIS A 118 11.28 -11.45 -9.66
C HIS A 118 12.14 -11.74 -8.43
N ARG A 119 13.48 -11.61 -8.53
CA ARG A 119 14.40 -11.80 -7.41
C ARG A 119 14.16 -10.81 -6.26
N LEU A 120 13.82 -9.55 -6.56
CA LEU A 120 13.46 -8.57 -5.53
C LEU A 120 12.16 -8.98 -4.83
N VAL A 121 11.13 -9.34 -5.58
CA VAL A 121 9.84 -9.80 -5.03
C VAL A 121 10.04 -11.02 -4.13
N THR A 122 10.75 -12.06 -4.58
CA THR A 122 11.05 -13.26 -3.77
C THR A 122 11.81 -12.91 -2.49
N ARG A 123 12.78 -11.99 -2.55
CA ARG A 123 13.54 -11.56 -1.37
C ARG A 123 12.65 -10.83 -0.35
N VAL A 124 11.78 -9.95 -0.83
CA VAL A 124 10.84 -9.22 0.03
C VAL A 124 9.79 -10.17 0.60
N ALA A 125 9.29 -11.11 -0.19
CA ALA A 125 8.38 -12.17 0.24
C ALA A 125 8.99 -13.04 1.36
N GLY A 126 10.26 -13.47 1.20
CA GLY A 126 10.98 -14.21 2.23
C GLY A 126 11.20 -13.40 3.52
N THR A 127 11.40 -12.08 3.38
CA THR A 127 11.42 -11.17 4.53
C THR A 127 10.08 -11.20 5.24
N ILE A 128 8.97 -10.97 4.52
CA ILE A 128 7.59 -10.95 5.07
C ILE A 128 7.23 -12.26 5.77
N ALA A 129 7.52 -13.40 5.14
CA ALA A 129 7.23 -14.73 5.66
C ALA A 129 7.99 -15.01 6.97
N THR A 130 9.23 -14.53 7.08
CA THR A 130 10.00 -14.56 8.34
C THR A 130 9.38 -13.60 9.35
N MET A 131 9.17 -12.35 8.94
CA MET A 131 8.56 -11.24 9.69
C MET A 131 8.03 -10.16 8.71
N PRO A 132 6.78 -9.68 8.84
CA PRO A 132 5.97 -9.69 10.04
C PRO A 132 4.77 -10.66 9.99
N LEU A 133 4.65 -11.52 8.98
CA LEU A 133 3.41 -12.23 8.64
C LEU A 133 2.74 -12.88 9.86
N TRP A 134 3.46 -13.66 10.65
CA TRP A 134 2.89 -14.34 11.81
C TRP A 134 2.79 -13.45 13.05
N LYS A 135 3.77 -12.55 13.24
CA LYS A 135 3.82 -11.64 14.40
C LYS A 135 2.85 -10.48 14.32
N LEU A 136 2.26 -10.20 13.16
CA LEU A 136 1.25 -9.16 13.01
C LEU A 136 0.10 -9.36 14.00
N GLN A 137 -0.34 -10.60 14.15
CA GLN A 137 -1.49 -11.00 14.94
C GLN A 137 -1.10 -11.49 16.35
N THR A 138 0.08 -11.09 16.83
CA THR A 138 0.54 -11.33 18.20
C THR A 138 0.54 -10.00 18.97
N VAL A 139 -0.28 -9.93 20.02
CA VAL A 139 -0.48 -8.73 20.87
C VAL A 139 -0.35 -9.16 22.32
N ALA A 140 0.52 -8.48 23.09
CA ALA A 140 0.78 -8.81 24.50
C ALA A 140 1.11 -10.30 24.76
N GLY A 141 1.79 -10.96 23.82
CA GLY A 141 2.12 -12.40 23.88
C GLY A 141 0.98 -13.35 23.49
N GLU A 142 -0.24 -12.84 23.31
CA GLU A 142 -1.39 -13.62 22.84
C GLU A 142 -1.50 -13.57 21.32
N ARG A 143 -1.87 -14.69 20.72
CA ARG A 143 -2.09 -14.80 19.29
C ARG A 143 -3.58 -14.75 18.97
N ASP A 144 -3.99 -13.77 18.18
CA ASP A 144 -5.38 -13.56 17.75
C ASP A 144 -5.46 -13.61 16.22
N GLU A 145 -5.66 -14.80 15.67
CA GLU A 145 -5.65 -15.06 14.21
C GLU A 145 -6.98 -14.65 13.51
N PHE A 146 -7.40 -13.40 13.70
CA PHE A 146 -8.67 -12.89 13.17
C PHE A 146 -8.62 -12.47 11.70
N LEU A 147 -7.44 -12.18 11.15
CA LEU A 147 -7.23 -11.83 9.75
C LEU A 147 -7.05 -13.09 8.90
N TYR A 148 -6.15 -13.97 9.31
CA TYR A 148 -5.78 -15.21 8.64
C TYR A 148 -5.14 -16.18 9.65
N ARG A 149 -5.26 -17.48 9.41
CA ARG A 149 -4.68 -18.53 10.25
C ARG A 149 -3.41 -19.08 9.64
N GLU A 150 -2.37 -19.29 10.44
CA GLU A 150 -1.14 -19.93 9.97
C GLU A 150 -1.37 -21.37 9.51
N ALA A 151 -2.29 -22.10 10.15
CA ALA A 151 -2.67 -23.44 9.72
C ALA A 151 -3.27 -23.50 8.30
N GLU A 152 -3.74 -22.38 7.76
CA GLU A 152 -4.30 -22.29 6.40
C GLU A 152 -3.31 -21.74 5.36
N PHE A 153 -2.04 -21.55 5.78
CA PHE A 153 -0.97 -21.17 4.88
C PHE A 153 -0.61 -22.32 3.96
N ALA A 154 -0.75 -22.09 2.66
CA ALA A 154 -0.42 -23.08 1.63
C ALA A 154 -0.03 -22.37 0.35
N ASN A 155 0.89 -22.96 -0.41
CA ASN A 155 1.36 -22.44 -1.71
C ASN A 155 1.76 -20.95 -1.62
N GLU A 156 2.58 -20.62 -0.63
CA GLU A 156 3.05 -19.26 -0.37
C GLU A 156 1.92 -18.23 -0.26
N SER A 157 0.76 -18.64 0.24
CA SER A 157 -0.44 -17.82 0.29
C SER A 157 -1.17 -17.95 1.62
N ILE A 158 -1.63 -16.82 2.15
CA ILE A 158 -2.56 -16.76 3.28
C ILE A 158 -4.00 -16.77 2.77
N ARG A 159 -4.93 -17.24 3.60
CA ARG A 159 -6.38 -17.03 3.40
C ARG A 159 -6.87 -16.01 4.41
N LEU A 160 -7.28 -14.85 3.92
CA LEU A 160 -8.07 -13.91 4.71
C LEU A 160 -9.41 -14.56 5.04
N LEU A 161 -9.77 -14.56 6.33
CA LEU A 161 -10.96 -15.24 6.82
C LEU A 161 -12.25 -14.58 6.30
N PRO A 162 -13.37 -15.33 6.24
CA PRO A 162 -14.68 -14.76 5.88
C PRO A 162 -15.02 -13.49 6.67
N GLY A 163 -15.41 -12.43 5.96
CA GLY A 163 -15.76 -11.12 6.53
C GLY A 163 -14.59 -10.14 6.61
N VAL A 164 -13.35 -10.62 6.66
CA VAL A 164 -12.15 -9.76 6.68
C VAL A 164 -12.02 -8.92 5.40
N PRO A 165 -12.11 -9.49 4.18
CA PRO A 165 -12.04 -8.69 2.96
C PRO A 165 -13.16 -7.66 2.88
N ALA A 166 -14.38 -8.02 3.29
CA ALA A 166 -15.53 -7.11 3.29
C ALA A 166 -15.30 -5.94 4.25
N ALA A 167 -14.83 -6.21 5.48
CA ALA A 167 -14.53 -5.18 6.46
C ALA A 167 -13.40 -4.25 6.01
N PHE A 168 -12.34 -4.78 5.38
CA PHE A 168 -11.30 -3.94 4.78
C PHE A 168 -11.86 -2.99 3.72
N ARG A 169 -12.80 -3.45 2.88
CA ARG A 169 -13.41 -2.60 1.85
C ARG A 169 -14.31 -1.51 2.42
N SER A 170 -15.19 -1.88 3.35
CA SER A 170 -16.17 -0.93 3.90
C SER A 170 -15.51 0.11 4.80
N LEU A 171 -14.46 -0.28 5.53
CA LEU A 171 -13.72 0.58 6.45
C LEU A 171 -12.40 1.08 5.86
N TYR A 172 -12.17 0.93 4.54
CA TYR A 172 -10.85 1.13 3.91
C TYR A 172 -10.18 2.44 4.31
N ARG A 173 -10.90 3.56 4.18
CA ARG A 173 -10.38 4.89 4.54
C ARG A 173 -9.96 4.95 6.02
N LEU A 174 -10.82 4.46 6.91
CA LEU A 174 -10.55 4.47 8.36
C LEU A 174 -9.34 3.60 8.72
N VAL A 175 -9.23 2.42 8.09
CA VAL A 175 -8.08 1.53 8.25
C VAL A 175 -6.81 2.22 7.76
N LEU A 176 -6.85 2.82 6.58
CA LEU A 176 -5.71 3.47 5.95
C LEU A 176 -5.20 4.64 6.78
N ASP A 177 -6.10 5.51 7.24
CA ASP A 177 -5.76 6.68 8.06
C ASP A 177 -5.15 6.25 9.41
N ALA A 178 -5.74 5.22 10.05
CA ALA A 178 -5.22 4.67 11.30
C ALA A 178 -3.82 4.05 11.14
N VAL A 179 -3.63 3.24 10.09
CA VAL A 179 -2.37 2.55 9.79
C VAL A 179 -1.28 3.56 9.41
N ARG A 180 -1.56 4.50 8.52
CA ARG A 180 -0.60 5.54 8.10
C ARG A 180 -0.24 6.47 9.25
N GLY A 181 -1.22 6.88 10.07
CA GLY A 181 -0.96 7.67 11.26
C GLY A 181 -0.07 6.92 12.27
N ALA A 182 -0.31 5.63 12.49
CA ALA A 182 0.54 4.79 13.34
C ALA A 182 1.96 4.62 12.77
N TRP A 183 2.08 4.45 11.45
CA TRP A 183 3.37 4.38 10.76
C TRP A 183 4.16 5.68 10.92
N VAL A 184 3.54 6.86 10.75
CA VAL A 184 4.20 8.16 10.98
C VAL A 184 4.71 8.24 12.42
N ARG A 185 3.88 7.90 13.41
CA ARG A 185 4.28 7.89 14.83
C ARG A 185 5.46 6.95 15.07
N GLN A 186 5.50 5.78 14.43
CA GLN A 186 6.63 4.87 14.50
C GLN A 186 7.91 5.51 13.97
N ILE A 187 7.86 6.14 12.80
CA ILE A 187 9.03 6.79 12.19
C ILE A 187 9.56 7.92 13.06
N VAL A 188 8.66 8.70 13.66
CA VAL A 188 9.00 9.76 14.62
C VAL A 188 9.63 9.18 15.90
N GLY A 189 9.14 8.02 16.36
CA GLY A 189 9.64 7.33 17.55
C GLY A 189 11.04 6.73 17.40
N ILE A 190 11.52 6.49 16.17
CA ILE A 190 12.86 5.97 15.92
C ILE A 190 13.89 7.08 16.20
N SER A 191 14.69 6.91 17.25
CA SER A 191 15.67 7.89 17.72
C SER A 191 16.66 8.34 16.63
N ALA A 192 17.08 7.42 15.76
CA ALA A 192 17.97 7.71 14.63
C ALA A 192 17.39 8.68 13.60
N ASN A 193 16.06 8.81 13.51
CA ASN A 193 15.42 9.75 12.59
C ASN A 193 15.33 11.17 13.16
N ARG A 194 15.42 11.35 14.49
CA ARG A 194 15.19 12.64 15.18
C ARG A 194 15.92 13.83 14.55
N PRO A 195 17.19 13.74 14.13
CA PRO A 195 17.89 14.88 13.50
C PRO A 195 17.26 15.34 12.18
N LEU A 196 16.55 14.45 11.47
CA LEU A 196 16.01 14.70 10.13
C LEU A 196 14.62 15.36 10.14
N LEU A 197 13.87 15.24 11.24
CA LEU A 197 12.42 15.48 11.31
C LEU A 197 11.99 16.94 11.58
N ARG A 198 12.90 17.92 11.50
CA ARG A 198 12.54 19.34 11.72
C ARG A 198 11.76 19.93 10.54
N ASP A 199 10.59 20.51 10.78
CA ASP A 199 9.83 21.38 9.86
C ASP A 199 9.52 20.80 8.47
N ALA A 200 9.35 19.48 8.35
CA ALA A 200 9.13 18.79 7.07
C ALA A 200 7.87 17.92 7.09
N ASP A 201 7.15 17.91 5.96
CA ASP A 201 5.96 17.10 5.76
C ASP A 201 6.32 15.62 5.53
N LEU A 202 6.52 14.92 6.65
CA LEU A 202 6.86 13.50 6.70
C LEU A 202 5.77 12.63 6.06
N ALA A 203 4.50 12.97 6.24
CA ALA A 203 3.39 12.19 5.70
C ALA A 203 3.40 12.23 4.17
N SER A 204 3.57 13.42 3.58
CA SER A 204 3.70 13.58 2.13
C SER A 204 4.91 12.85 1.55
N PHE A 205 6.03 12.77 2.28
CA PHE A 205 7.17 11.96 1.84
C PHE A 205 6.88 10.46 1.87
N LEU A 206 6.28 9.95 2.95
CA LEU A 206 6.07 8.52 3.15
C LEU A 206 5.00 7.94 2.22
N PHE A 207 3.95 8.72 1.94
CA PHE A 207 2.75 8.24 1.24
C PHE A 207 2.42 9.01 -0.04
N GLY A 208 3.23 9.99 -0.41
CA GLY A 208 2.92 10.96 -1.47
C GLY A 208 2.02 12.09 -0.98
N THR A 209 1.92 13.16 -1.77
CA THR A 209 0.86 14.16 -1.55
C THR A 209 -0.50 13.52 -1.83
N GLU A 210 -1.53 13.89 -1.09
CA GLU A 210 -2.91 13.42 -1.29
C GLU A 210 -3.57 13.90 -2.61
N ARG A 211 -2.77 14.26 -3.61
CA ARG A 211 -3.10 14.66 -4.99
C ARG A 211 -1.79 15.13 -5.61
N GLY A 212 -1.07 14.26 -6.28
CA GLY A 212 -0.03 14.66 -7.22
C GLY A 212 -0.63 15.49 -8.36
N ASN A 213 0.19 16.26 -9.08
CA ASN A 213 -0.27 16.89 -10.31
C ASN A 213 -0.54 15.80 -11.37
N LEU A 214 -1.79 15.35 -11.44
CA LEU A 214 -2.22 14.26 -12.32
C LEU A 214 -2.04 14.59 -13.80
N ASP A 215 -1.89 15.87 -14.16
CA ASP A 215 -1.65 16.29 -15.54
C ASP A 215 -0.37 15.68 -16.13
N LEU A 216 0.59 15.27 -15.29
CA LEU A 216 1.80 14.56 -15.73
C LEU A 216 1.48 13.20 -16.39
N PHE A 217 0.36 12.57 -16.05
CA PHE A 217 -0.07 11.28 -16.60
C PHE A 217 -0.96 11.40 -17.83
N ARG A 218 -1.39 12.62 -18.16
CA ARG A 218 -2.34 12.91 -19.24
C ARG A 218 -1.91 12.32 -20.58
N ASN A 219 -0.66 12.55 -20.97
CA ASN A 219 -0.13 12.08 -22.26
C ASN A 219 -0.03 10.55 -22.30
N VAL A 220 0.46 9.94 -21.22
CA VAL A 220 0.57 8.47 -21.09
C VAL A 220 -0.81 7.80 -21.17
N LEU A 221 -1.79 8.32 -20.44
CA LEU A 221 -3.16 7.79 -20.46
C LEU A 221 -3.85 8.02 -21.79
N ARG A 222 -3.55 9.13 -22.46
CA ARG A 222 -4.07 9.42 -23.80
C ARG A 222 -3.57 8.40 -24.82
N ASP A 223 -2.29 8.07 -24.78
CA ASP A 223 -1.69 7.07 -25.67
C ASP A 223 -2.28 5.68 -25.41
N HIS A 224 -2.48 5.32 -24.13
CA HIS A 224 -3.08 4.02 -23.76
C HIS A 224 -4.58 3.91 -24.01
N GLN A 225 -5.31 5.03 -24.08
CA GLN A 225 -6.77 5.05 -24.31
C GLN A 225 -7.15 5.44 -25.75
N ASP A 226 -6.19 5.42 -26.68
CA ASP A 226 -6.39 5.80 -28.10
C ASP A 226 -7.02 7.19 -28.27
N GLY A 227 -6.68 8.13 -27.39
CA GLY A 227 -7.27 9.47 -27.40
C GLY A 227 -8.77 9.52 -27.10
N ARG A 228 -9.33 8.50 -26.43
CA ARG A 228 -10.76 8.41 -26.09
C ARG A 228 -11.00 8.52 -24.59
N CYS A 229 -12.16 9.06 -24.24
CA CYS A 229 -12.68 9.02 -22.87
C CYS A 229 -12.90 7.57 -22.44
N LEU A 230 -12.45 7.19 -21.25
CA LEU A 230 -12.63 5.83 -20.73
C LEU A 230 -14.12 5.44 -20.64
N TYR A 231 -14.96 6.36 -20.14
CA TYR A 231 -16.35 6.05 -19.80
C TYR A 231 -17.28 6.04 -21.01
N CYS A 232 -17.22 7.06 -21.87
CA CYS A 232 -18.14 7.18 -23.00
C CYS A 232 -17.53 6.74 -24.34
N ARG A 233 -16.22 6.44 -24.37
CA ARG A 233 -15.46 6.00 -25.57
C ARG A 233 -15.43 7.01 -26.72
N LYS A 234 -15.92 8.24 -26.51
CA LYS A 234 -15.83 9.35 -27.48
C LYS A 234 -14.40 9.90 -27.53
N GLU A 235 -14.01 10.41 -28.70
CA GLU A 235 -12.69 11.03 -28.90
C GLU A 235 -12.54 12.33 -28.12
N LEU A 236 -11.36 12.49 -27.50
CA LEU A 236 -10.94 13.67 -26.77
C LEU A 236 -10.13 14.58 -27.72
N ARG A 237 -10.71 15.72 -28.10
CA ARG A 237 -10.07 16.65 -29.06
C ARG A 237 -9.05 17.57 -28.38
N GLY A 238 -7.89 17.78 -29.00
CA GLY A 238 -6.91 18.76 -28.52
C GLY A 238 -6.49 18.51 -27.07
N ALA A 239 -6.40 19.50 -26.20
CA ALA A 239 -6.07 19.30 -24.78
C ALA A 239 -7.24 18.74 -23.92
N ALA A 240 -8.38 18.39 -24.51
CA ALA A 240 -9.57 17.95 -23.77
C ALA A 240 -9.37 16.64 -23.01
N GLY A 241 -10.09 16.51 -21.90
CA GLY A 241 -10.07 15.37 -21.00
C GLY A 241 -9.28 15.65 -19.73
N CYS A 242 -9.78 15.24 -18.59
CA CYS A 242 -9.15 15.37 -17.30
C CYS A 242 -8.67 13.99 -16.83
N VAL A 243 -7.49 13.96 -16.21
CA VAL A 243 -7.05 12.76 -15.49
C VAL A 243 -7.90 12.66 -14.22
N ASP A 244 -8.60 11.56 -14.06
CA ASP A 244 -9.47 11.25 -12.93
C ASP A 244 -9.08 9.89 -12.34
N HIS A 245 -9.46 9.65 -11.09
CA HIS A 245 -9.29 8.35 -10.47
C HIS A 245 -10.44 7.41 -10.85
N PHE A 246 -10.16 6.22 -11.40
CA PHE A 246 -11.20 5.25 -11.78
C PHE A 246 -12.09 4.90 -10.58
N ILE A 247 -11.47 4.55 -9.45
CA ILE A 247 -12.09 4.51 -8.12
C ILE A 247 -11.92 5.89 -7.50
N ALA A 248 -13.02 6.48 -7.02
CA ALA A 248 -13.04 7.80 -6.39
C ALA A 248 -11.88 8.04 -5.42
N TRP A 249 -11.28 9.23 -5.47
CA TRP A 249 -10.30 9.66 -4.45
C TRP A 249 -10.81 9.52 -3.02
N SER A 250 -12.11 9.78 -2.79
CA SER A 250 -12.74 9.58 -1.48
C SER A 250 -12.61 8.14 -0.97
N ARG A 251 -12.62 7.16 -1.89
CA ARG A 251 -12.62 5.71 -1.62
C ARG A 251 -11.25 5.05 -1.78
N TYR A 252 -10.37 5.57 -2.64
CA TYR A 252 -9.02 5.04 -2.88
C TYR A 252 -8.04 6.20 -3.13
N PRO A 253 -7.53 6.86 -2.06
CA PRO A 253 -6.66 8.03 -2.13
C PRO A 253 -5.21 7.62 -2.41
N VAL A 254 -5.02 6.92 -3.52
CA VAL A 254 -3.70 6.49 -3.97
C VAL A 254 -3.52 6.91 -5.42
N ASP A 255 -2.48 7.70 -5.67
CA ASP A 255 -2.02 8.08 -7.01
C ASP A 255 -1.16 6.97 -7.64
N LEU A 256 -1.71 5.75 -7.66
CA LEU A 256 -1.11 4.66 -8.42
C LEU A 256 -1.66 4.70 -9.84
N GLY A 257 -0.78 4.63 -10.84
CA GLY A 257 -1.13 4.80 -12.25
C GLY A 257 -2.23 3.85 -12.75
N HIS A 258 -2.44 2.70 -12.11
CA HIS A 258 -3.53 1.76 -12.44
C HIS A 258 -4.92 2.25 -12.06
N ASN A 259 -5.02 3.23 -11.15
CA ASN A 259 -6.28 3.86 -10.77
C ASN A 259 -6.47 5.22 -11.47
N LEU A 260 -5.61 5.60 -12.42
CA LEU A 260 -5.75 6.86 -13.17
C LEU A 260 -6.32 6.58 -14.56
N VAL A 261 -7.28 7.39 -14.98
CA VAL A 261 -7.94 7.27 -16.28
C VAL A 261 -8.15 8.65 -16.89
N LEU A 262 -8.21 8.72 -18.22
CA LEU A 262 -8.52 9.95 -18.93
C LEU A 262 -10.02 9.97 -19.28
N ALA A 263 -10.74 10.97 -18.78
CA ALA A 263 -12.19 11.12 -18.98
C ALA A 263 -12.53 12.51 -19.51
N ASP A 264 -13.62 12.66 -20.25
CA ASP A 264 -14.16 14.00 -20.56
C ASP A 264 -14.81 14.64 -19.33
N ASP A 265 -14.90 15.97 -19.33
CA ASP A 265 -15.40 16.75 -18.19
C ASP A 265 -16.84 16.38 -17.80
N THR A 266 -17.67 15.98 -18.77
CA THR A 266 -19.07 15.63 -18.51
C THR A 266 -19.18 14.29 -17.79
N CYS A 267 -18.41 13.29 -18.21
CA CYS A 267 -18.37 11.99 -17.56
C CYS A 267 -17.71 12.08 -16.17
N ASN A 268 -16.64 12.86 -16.04
CA ASN A 268 -15.99 13.09 -14.76
C ASN A 268 -16.93 13.77 -13.75
N ALA A 269 -17.64 14.81 -14.17
CA ALA A 269 -18.62 15.49 -13.32
C ALA A 269 -19.74 14.53 -12.87
N LYS A 270 -20.34 13.77 -13.80
CA LYS A 270 -21.39 12.79 -13.47
C LYS A 270 -20.93 11.71 -12.51
N LYS A 271 -19.68 11.27 -12.60
CA LYS A 271 -19.11 10.29 -11.68
C LYS A 271 -19.07 10.81 -10.24
N ARG A 272 -18.82 12.11 -10.02
CA ARG A 272 -18.83 12.72 -8.67
C ARG A 272 -20.19 12.64 -8.00
N ASP A 273 -21.29 12.59 -8.75
CA ASP A 273 -22.65 12.53 -8.21
C ASP A 273 -23.03 11.15 -7.65
N PHE A 274 -22.22 10.11 -7.90
CA PHE A 274 -22.45 8.73 -7.45
C PHE A 274 -21.43 8.23 -6.42
N LEU A 275 -20.53 9.10 -5.95
CA LEU A 275 -19.37 8.74 -5.13
C LEU A 275 -19.38 9.33 -3.73
#